data_AF-C3NI57-F1
#
_entry.id   AF-C3NI57-F1
#
_cell.length_a   1.000
_cell.length_b   1.000
_cell.length_c   1.000
_cell.angle_alpha   90.00
_cell.angle_beta   90.00
_cell.angle_gamma   90.00
#
_symmetry.space_group_name_H-M   'P 1'
#
loop_
_entity.id
_entity.type
_entity.pdbx_description
1 polymer ?
#
loop_
_entity_poly.entity_id
_entity_poly.type
_entity_poly.pdbx_seq_one_letter_code
_entity_poly.pdbx_strand_id
1 'polypeptide(L)'
;MKYKNMSIENEAKKLAATYARWLRNPQDALFGKDGEGVVLQIYKKLKQAKDKNEILEILKLDQYTYTMEKTTLNDMARFISDLLNKIQQMDDQSALRFTVEVFRYFQIALATKLEDMNKGLWA
;
A
#
# COMPACT_ATOMS: atom_id res chain seq x y z
N MET A 1 2.12 -10.53 25.56
CA MET A 1 2.28 -10.56 24.08
C MET A 1 1.28 -9.69 23.30
N LYS A 2 0.10 -9.28 23.83
CA LYS A 2 -0.86 -8.40 23.10
C LYS A 2 -0.30 -7.01 22.69
N TYR A 3 0.57 -6.42 23.49
CA TYR A 3 1.09 -5.06 23.25
C TYR A 3 2.03 -4.93 22.04
N LYS A 4 2.79 -5.98 21.69
CA LYS A 4 3.73 -5.95 20.56
C LYS A 4 3.00 -5.94 19.20
N ASN A 5 1.89 -6.69 19.09
CA ASN A 5 1.07 -6.74 17.87
C ASN A 5 0.32 -5.43 17.63
N MET A 6 -0.15 -4.78 18.70
CA MET A 6 -0.85 -3.48 18.62
C MET A 6 0.06 -2.36 18.09
N SER A 7 1.37 -2.43 18.38
CA SER A 7 2.35 -1.47 17.86
C SER A 7 2.56 -1.61 16.35
N ILE A 8 2.73 -2.83 15.84
CA ILE A 8 2.91 -3.10 14.41
C ILE A 8 1.69 -2.68 13.60
N GLU A 9 0.49 -3.01 14.08
CA GLU A 9 -0.77 -2.65 13.42
C GLU A 9 -0.96 -1.12 13.37
N ASN A 10 -0.67 -0.42 14.47
CA ASN A 10 -0.77 1.04 14.51
C ASN A 10 0.22 1.73 13.58
N GLU A 11 1.46 1.23 13.50
CA GLU A 11 2.44 1.74 12.55
C GLU A 11 2.02 1.48 11.10
N ALA A 12 1.48 0.31 10.81
CA ALA A 12 0.95 -0.02 9.49
C ALA A 12 -0.19 0.91 9.08
N LYS A 13 -1.17 1.13 9.99
CA LYS A 13 -2.26 2.10 9.80
C LYS A 13 -1.75 3.51 9.55
N LYS A 14 -0.77 3.96 10.33
CA LYS A 14 -0.21 5.31 10.22
C LYS A 14 0.47 5.52 8.86
N LEU A 15 1.29 4.57 8.42
CA LEU A 15 1.95 4.61 7.12
C LEU A 15 0.91 4.63 5.99
N ALA A 16 -0.04 3.69 6.02
CA ALA A 16 -1.13 3.60 5.05
C ALA A 16 -1.95 4.90 4.96
N ALA A 17 -2.40 5.44 6.10
CA ALA A 17 -3.19 6.67 6.13
C ALA A 17 -2.43 7.88 5.60
N THR A 18 -1.13 7.97 5.90
CA THR A 18 -0.26 9.06 5.43
C THR A 18 -0.21 9.08 3.91
N TYR A 19 0.08 7.93 3.29
CA TYR A 19 0.18 7.84 1.85
C TYR A 19 -1.18 7.86 1.15
N ALA A 20 -2.25 7.39 1.77
CA ALA A 20 -3.59 7.50 1.20
C ALA A 20 -4.01 8.97 1.08
N ARG A 21 -3.67 9.78 2.09
CA ARG A 21 -3.90 11.22 2.04
C ARG A 21 -3.16 11.88 0.87
N TRP A 22 -1.90 11.52 0.64
CA TRP A 22 -1.07 12.12 -0.41
C TRP A 22 -1.32 11.59 -1.82
N LEU A 23 -1.79 10.35 -1.96
CA LEU A 23 -2.04 9.75 -3.27
C LEU A 23 -3.18 10.48 -3.97
N ARG A 24 -2.90 11.10 -5.11
CA ARG A 24 -3.83 12.04 -5.76
C ARG A 24 -5.00 11.38 -6.48
N ASN A 25 -4.80 10.20 -7.06
CA ASN A 25 -5.82 9.47 -7.81
C ASN A 25 -6.15 8.11 -7.16
N PRO A 26 -6.96 8.10 -6.08
CA PRO A 26 -7.32 6.85 -5.39
C PRO A 26 -8.13 5.90 -6.28
N GLN A 27 -8.87 6.44 -7.26
CA GLN A 27 -9.64 5.65 -8.23
C GLN A 27 -8.72 4.78 -9.08
N ASP A 28 -7.69 5.37 -9.68
CA ASP A 28 -6.70 4.66 -10.51
C ASP A 28 -5.90 3.65 -9.67
N ALA A 29 -5.51 4.02 -8.45
CA ALA A 29 -4.77 3.13 -7.56
C ALA A 29 -5.56 1.86 -7.14
N LEU A 30 -6.86 1.99 -6.88
CA LEU A 30 -7.72 0.89 -6.42
C LEU A 30 -8.32 0.07 -7.56
N PHE A 31 -8.76 0.72 -8.63
CA PHE A 31 -9.56 0.10 -9.68
C PHE A 31 -8.86 0.08 -11.04
N GLY A 32 -7.83 0.90 -11.26
CA GLY A 32 -7.15 0.97 -12.55
C GLY A 32 -8.11 1.18 -13.72
N LYS A 33 -7.68 0.75 -14.92
CA LYS A 33 -8.53 0.81 -16.13
C LYS A 33 -9.45 -0.41 -16.28
N ASP A 34 -9.01 -1.57 -15.83
CA ASP A 34 -9.70 -2.87 -16.03
C ASP A 34 -10.48 -3.35 -14.80
N GLY A 35 -10.74 -2.45 -13.82
CA GLY A 35 -11.46 -2.76 -12.60
C GLY A 35 -10.61 -3.35 -11.46
N GLU A 36 -9.32 -3.58 -11.71
CA GLU A 36 -8.34 -3.96 -10.69
C GLU A 36 -7.08 -3.07 -10.76
N GLY A 37 -6.94 -2.18 -9.77
CA GLY A 37 -5.80 -1.26 -9.66
C GLY A 37 -4.58 -1.90 -9.01
N VAL A 38 -3.43 -1.23 -9.17
CA VAL A 38 -2.12 -1.74 -8.74
C VAL A 38 -2.08 -2.10 -7.25
N VAL A 39 -2.81 -1.37 -6.39
CA VAL A 39 -2.83 -1.62 -4.95
C VAL A 39 -3.42 -3.00 -4.64
N LEU A 40 -4.50 -3.39 -5.33
CA LEU A 40 -5.13 -4.68 -5.16
C LEU A 40 -4.26 -5.81 -5.73
N GLN A 41 -3.63 -5.58 -6.88
CA GLN A 41 -2.71 -6.54 -7.52
C GLN A 41 -1.53 -6.85 -6.60
N ILE A 42 -0.88 -5.81 -6.07
CA ILE A 42 0.22 -5.96 -5.10
C ILE A 42 -0.27 -6.69 -3.86
N TYR A 43 -1.42 -6.30 -3.30
CA TYR A 43 -1.96 -6.95 -2.10
C TYR A 43 -2.20 -8.45 -2.28
N LYS A 44 -2.73 -8.87 -3.43
CA LYS A 44 -2.94 -10.29 -3.75
C LYS A 44 -1.63 -11.06 -3.79
N LYS A 45 -0.60 -10.52 -4.44
CA LYS A 45 0.73 -11.14 -4.51
C LYS A 45 1.39 -11.20 -3.12
N LEU A 46 1.32 -10.11 -2.34
CA LEU A 46 1.91 -10.05 -0.99
C LEU A 46 1.34 -11.11 -0.04
N LYS A 47 0.06 -11.46 -0.16
CA LYS A 47 -0.54 -12.55 0.64
C LYS A 47 0.03 -13.94 0.33
N GLN A 48 0.68 -14.09 -0.82
CA GLN A 48 1.32 -15.34 -1.25
C GLN A 48 2.83 -15.32 -0.98
N ALA A 49 3.39 -14.17 -0.59
CA ALA A 49 4.81 -13.99 -0.38
C ALA A 49 5.30 -14.85 0.81
N LYS A 50 6.45 -15.50 0.62
CA LYS A 50 7.04 -16.42 1.61
C LYS A 50 8.20 -15.84 2.38
N ASP A 51 8.88 -14.86 1.79
CA ASP A 51 10.06 -14.23 2.38
C ASP A 51 10.18 -12.76 1.94
N LYS A 52 11.19 -12.08 2.48
CA LYS A 52 11.42 -10.66 2.18
C LYS A 52 11.83 -10.43 0.72
N ASN A 53 12.54 -11.37 0.08
CA ASN A 53 12.96 -11.21 -1.32
C ASN A 53 11.76 -11.18 -2.26
N GLU A 54 10.75 -12.01 -2.00
CA GLU A 54 9.49 -11.97 -2.75
C GLU A 54 8.76 -10.63 -2.56
N ILE A 55 8.78 -10.04 -1.35
CA ILE A 55 8.24 -8.67 -1.13
C ILE A 55 8.97 -7.66 -2.02
N LEU A 56 10.30 -7.69 -2.03
CA LEU A 56 11.11 -6.76 -2.83
C LEU A 56 10.74 -6.84 -4.31
N GLU A 57 10.58 -8.06 -4.83
CA GLU A 57 10.19 -8.30 -6.22
C GLU A 57 8.77 -7.82 -6.52
N ILE A 58 7.82 -8.13 -5.64
CA ILE A 58 6.42 -7.72 -5.81
C ILE A 58 6.27 -6.20 -5.82
N LEU A 59 7.10 -5.48 -5.05
CA LEU A 59 7.04 -4.04 -4.89
C LEU A 59 7.80 -3.26 -5.99
N LYS A 60 8.50 -3.93 -6.90
CA LYS A 60 9.10 -3.25 -8.07
C LYS A 60 7.99 -2.69 -8.96
N LEU A 61 7.94 -1.37 -9.12
CA LEU A 61 6.84 -0.71 -9.83
C LEU A 61 6.91 -0.76 -11.35
N ASP A 62 8.08 -1.06 -11.90
CA ASP A 62 8.31 -1.21 -13.34
C ASP A 62 7.30 -2.18 -13.97
N GLN A 63 7.03 -3.30 -13.29
CA GLN A 63 6.06 -4.32 -13.72
C GLN A 63 4.60 -3.84 -13.76
N TYR A 64 4.28 -2.67 -13.20
CA TYR A 64 2.93 -2.08 -13.15
C TYR A 64 2.84 -0.73 -13.88
N THR A 65 3.92 -0.28 -14.53
CA THR A 65 3.99 1.07 -15.13
C THR A 65 2.86 1.34 -16.12
N TYR A 66 2.42 0.32 -16.86
CA TYR A 66 1.35 0.44 -17.86
C TYR A 66 -0.07 0.34 -17.30
N THR A 67 -0.22 0.02 -16.01
CA THR A 67 -1.53 -0.19 -15.37
C THR A 67 -2.02 1.01 -14.55
N MET A 68 -1.25 2.11 -14.52
CA MET A 68 -1.58 3.28 -13.71
C MET A 68 -1.15 4.59 -14.39
N GLU A 69 -1.76 5.69 -13.98
CA GLU A 69 -1.34 7.02 -14.40
C GLU A 69 0.03 7.41 -13.83
N LYS A 70 0.74 8.30 -14.53
CA LYS A 70 2.05 8.79 -14.09
C LYS A 70 2.01 9.44 -12.69
N THR A 71 0.92 10.13 -12.37
CA THR A 71 0.68 10.73 -11.05
C THR A 71 0.59 9.67 -9.96
N THR A 72 -0.24 8.63 -10.18
CA THR A 72 -0.37 7.47 -9.30
C THR A 72 0.96 6.74 -9.14
N LEU A 73 1.70 6.51 -10.23
CA LEU A 73 3.01 5.88 -10.21
C LEU A 73 3.99 6.62 -9.29
N ASN A 74 4.07 7.95 -9.42
CA ASN A 74 4.95 8.76 -8.61
C ASN A 74 4.57 8.73 -7.12
N ASP A 75 3.27 8.74 -6.80
CA ASP A 75 2.79 8.68 -5.43
C ASP A 75 3.03 7.29 -4.82
N MET A 76 2.82 6.23 -5.60
CA MET A 76 3.12 4.85 -5.22
C MET A 76 4.62 4.62 -5.02
N ALA A 77 5.48 5.22 -5.85
CA ALA A 77 6.94 5.10 -5.71
C ALA A 77 7.43 5.68 -4.39
N ARG A 78 6.89 6.83 -3.97
CA ARG A 78 7.19 7.44 -2.67
C ARG A 78 6.74 6.55 -1.51
N PHE A 79 5.52 6.01 -1.61
CA PHE A 79 4.98 5.09 -0.61
C PHE A 79 5.84 3.83 -0.47
N ILE A 80 6.18 3.20 -1.60
CA ILE A 80 6.96 1.96 -1.62
C ILE A 80 8.39 2.20 -1.11
N SER A 81 9.03 3.31 -1.49
CA SER A 81 10.36 3.67 -0.97
C SER A 81 10.39 3.69 0.56
N ASP A 82 9.42 4.36 1.19
CA ASP A 82 9.37 4.46 2.65
C ASP A 82 9.00 3.13 3.32
N LEU A 83 8.12 2.34 2.70
CA LEU A 83 7.81 1.00 3.15
C LEU A 83 9.05 0.09 3.11
N LEU A 84 9.81 0.12 2.01
CA LEU A 84 11.04 -0.66 1.83
C LEU A 84 12.08 -0.29 2.90
N ASN A 85 12.29 1.01 3.13
CA ASN A 85 13.17 1.51 4.19
C ASN A 85 12.73 0.99 5.57
N LYS A 86 11.42 0.98 5.84
CA LYS A 86 10.86 0.52 7.11
C LYS A 86 11.06 -0.98 7.34
N ILE A 87 10.86 -1.82 6.31
CA ILE A 87 10.98 -3.29 6.44
C ILE A 87 12.42 -3.80 6.33
N GLN A 88 13.37 -2.96 5.88
CA GLN A 88 14.78 -3.33 5.76
C GLN A 88 15.34 -3.87 7.09
N GLN A 89 14.98 -3.24 8.21
CA GLN A 89 15.45 -3.59 9.55
C GLN A 89 14.63 -4.70 10.25
N MET A 90 13.54 -5.16 9.64
CA MET A 90 12.69 -6.20 10.21
C MET A 90 13.22 -7.60 9.89
N ASP A 91 12.90 -8.62 10.69
CA ASP A 91 13.02 -10.00 10.23
C ASP A 91 11.97 -10.32 9.15
N ASP A 92 12.16 -11.41 8.41
CA ASP A 92 11.29 -11.78 7.28
C ASP A 92 9.82 -11.94 7.68
N GLN A 93 9.55 -12.58 8.82
CA GLN A 93 8.17 -12.81 9.28
C GLN A 93 7.50 -11.49 9.66
N SER A 94 8.22 -10.60 10.35
CA SER A 94 7.75 -9.25 10.69
C SER A 94 7.53 -8.40 9.44
N ALA A 95 8.45 -8.43 8.47
CA ALA A 95 8.34 -7.71 7.21
C ALA A 95 7.12 -8.14 6.40
N LEU A 96 6.88 -9.45 6.27
CA LEU A 96 5.71 -10.01 5.60
C LEU A 96 4.41 -9.52 6.24
N ARG A 97 4.29 -9.71 7.57
CA ARG A 97 3.09 -9.28 8.30
C ARG A 97 2.87 -7.78 8.18
N PHE A 98 3.91 -6.98 8.41
CA PHE A 98 3.84 -5.53 8.33
C PHE A 98 3.39 -5.07 6.94
N THR A 99 4.01 -5.57 5.87
CA THR A 99 3.71 -5.17 4.49
C THR A 99 2.27 -5.52 4.10
N VAL A 100 1.80 -6.72 4.47
CA VAL A 100 0.41 -7.16 4.22
C VAL A 100 -0.59 -6.27 4.97
N GLU A 101 -0.32 -5.94 6.24
CA GLU A 101 -1.18 -5.05 7.02
C GLU A 101 -1.20 -3.63 6.45
N VAL A 102 -0.04 -3.08 6.07
CA VAL A 102 0.05 -1.75 5.43
C VAL A 102 -0.83 -1.72 4.18
N PHE A 103 -0.71 -2.69 3.28
CA PHE A 103 -1.53 -2.70 2.06
C PHE A 103 -3.02 -2.95 2.34
N ARG A 104 -3.37 -3.72 3.38
CA ARG A 104 -4.77 -3.85 3.81
C ARG A 104 -5.34 -2.51 4.26
N TYR A 105 -4.65 -1.81 5.16
CA TYR A 105 -5.11 -0.50 5.64
C TYR A 105 -5.05 0.58 4.57
N PHE A 106 -4.12 0.48 3.63
CA PHE A 106 -4.01 1.42 2.52
C PHE A 106 -5.23 1.34 1.61
N GLN A 107 -5.71 0.13 1.30
CA GLN A 107 -6.97 -0.06 0.56
C GLN A 107 -8.16 0.58 1.29
N ILE A 108 -8.27 0.35 2.60
CA ILE A 108 -9.36 0.92 3.43
C ILE A 108 -9.29 2.45 3.43
N ALA A 109 -8.10 3.01 3.63
CA ALA A 109 -7.89 4.46 3.67
C ALA A 109 -8.15 5.13 2.31
N LEU A 110 -7.75 4.49 1.20
CA LEU A 110 -8.05 4.97 -0.14
C LEU A 110 -9.54 4.91 -0.45
N ALA A 111 -10.23 3.84 -0.05
CA ALA A 111 -11.67 3.70 -0.24
C ALA A 111 -12.43 4.77 0.55
N THR A 112 -12.03 5.01 1.80
CA THR A 112 -12.60 6.07 2.66
C THR A 112 -12.37 7.45 2.02
N LYS A 113 -11.14 7.73 1.57
CA LYS A 113 -10.82 8.97 0.87
C LYS A 113 -11.67 9.16 -0.38
N LEU A 114 -11.82 8.12 -1.19
CA LEU A 114 -12.64 8.19 -2.41
C LEU A 114 -14.11 8.49 -2.08
N GLU A 115 -14.65 7.87 -1.03
CA GLU A 115 -16.00 8.15 -0.55
C GLU A 115 -16.14 9.61 -0.09
N ASP A 116 -15.18 10.13 0.67
CA ASP A 116 -15.17 11.53 1.13
C ASP A 116 -15.06 12.52 -0.05
N MET A 117 -14.23 12.20 -1.06
CA MET A 117 -14.12 12.98 -2.30
C MET A 117 -15.46 13.01 -3.06
N ASN A 118 -16.13 11.86 -3.19
CA ASN A 118 -17.42 11.78 -3.86
C ASN A 118 -18.53 12.55 -3.12
N LYS A 119 -18.42 12.69 -1.80
CA LYS A 119 -19.33 13.51 -0.98
C LYS A 119 -18.97 14.99 -0.96
N GLY A 120 -17.87 15.40 -1.61
CA GLY A 120 -17.36 16.78 -1.56
C GLY A 120 -16.80 17.20 -0.19
N LEU A 121 -16.47 16.23 0.67
CA LEU A 121 -15.95 16.45 2.02
C LEU A 121 -14.40 16.50 2.06
N TRP A 122 -13.77 16.24 0.92
CA TRP A 122 -12.31 16.20 0.79
C TRP A 122 -11.80 17.52 0.19
N ALA A 123 -11.15 18.33 1.03
CA ALA A 123 -10.49 19.59 0.66
C ALA A 123 -8.97 19.43 0.50
#